data_AF-F4PJ46-F1
#
_entry.id   AF-F4PJ46-F1
#
_cell.length_a   1.000
_cell.length_b   1.000
_cell.length_c   1.000
_cell.angle_alpha   90.00
_cell.angle_beta   90.00
_cell.angle_gamma   90.00
#
_symmetry.space_group_name_H-M   'P 1'
#
loop_
_entity.id
_entity.type
_entity.pdbx_description
1 polymer ?
#
loop_
_entity_poly.entity_id
_entity_poly.type
_entity_poly.pdbx_seq_one_letter_code
_entity_poly.pdbx_strand_id
1 'polypeptide(L)'
;MLAFKNRIELKEEEEKLCLLSFSKNQKMLKNIRIFILSIIVLLSLKLNGYGDYSYGGAVMASKLIRMTEWNFINGQQPTLNIDQDDIVIWFTTDNLNHTVTHDAPVYAREFDSEDLNSDPLYQKPDNFTHHFNTNGTYRYYCKHYPSQMFGMIYVSYRELGVPDPNLHANETEAPSNQSSDGGVGGANTSDHSSSSSTISISIALSLFFLIISTIS
;
A
#
# COMPACT_ATOMS: atom_id res chain seq x y z
N MET A 1 -13.28 2.95 -70.43
CA MET A 1 -12.18 2.47 -69.55
C MET A 1 -12.00 3.34 -68.30
N LEU A 2 -12.03 4.68 -68.42
CA LEU A 2 -11.90 5.62 -67.28
C LEU A 2 -12.99 5.48 -66.19
N ALA A 3 -14.25 5.28 -66.59
CA ALA A 3 -15.38 5.10 -65.66
C ALA A 3 -15.30 3.81 -64.82
N PHE A 4 -14.60 2.78 -65.31
CA PHE A 4 -14.42 1.53 -64.57
C PHE A 4 -13.32 1.67 -63.51
N LYS A 5 -12.25 2.43 -63.82
CA LYS A 5 -11.16 2.71 -62.88
C LYS A 5 -11.64 3.53 -61.68
N ASN A 6 -12.42 4.60 -61.92
CA ASN A 6 -12.98 5.42 -60.83
C ASN A 6 -13.95 4.63 -59.93
N ARG A 7 -14.65 3.62 -60.47
CA ARG A 7 -15.55 2.77 -59.68
C ARG A 7 -14.79 1.80 -58.77
N ILE A 8 -13.59 1.38 -59.16
CA ILE A 8 -12.73 0.53 -58.33
C ILE A 8 -12.11 1.35 -57.20
N GLU A 9 -11.60 2.56 -57.49
CA GLU A 9 -11.00 3.44 -56.49
C GLU A 9 -12.01 3.86 -55.41
N LEU A 10 -13.26 4.17 -55.78
CA LEU A 10 -14.32 4.49 -54.80
C LEU A 10 -14.66 3.31 -53.89
N LYS A 11 -14.68 2.08 -54.42
CA LYS A 11 -14.93 0.88 -53.59
C LYS A 11 -13.79 0.64 -52.60
N GLU A 12 -12.55 0.89 -52.99
CA GLU A 12 -11.38 0.71 -52.12
C GLU A 12 -11.36 1.74 -50.97
N GLU A 13 -11.80 2.97 -51.21
CA GLU A 13 -11.93 3.98 -50.15
C GLU A 13 -13.08 3.68 -49.17
N GLU A 14 -14.22 3.18 -49.65
CA GLU A 14 -15.33 2.75 -48.80
C GLU A 14 -14.94 1.57 -47.89
N GLU A 15 -14.17 0.60 -48.41
CA GLU A 15 -13.65 -0.52 -47.62
C GLU A 15 -12.65 -0.04 -46.54
N LYS A 16 -11.75 0.90 -46.87
CA LYS A 16 -10.81 1.48 -45.89
C LYS A 16 -11.53 2.23 -44.77
N LEU A 17 -12.55 3.01 -45.09
CA LEU A 17 -13.36 3.72 -44.08
C LEU A 17 -14.12 2.74 -43.18
N CYS A 18 -14.64 1.65 -43.75
CA CYS A 18 -15.31 0.58 -43.00
C CYS A 18 -14.35 -0.12 -42.02
N LEU A 19 -13.14 -0.48 -42.47
CA LEU A 19 -12.11 -1.11 -41.63
C LEU A 19 -11.59 -0.18 -40.53
N LEU A 20 -11.45 1.12 -40.81
CA LEU A 20 -11.05 2.11 -39.82
C LEU A 20 -12.13 2.32 -38.75
N SER A 21 -13.40 2.36 -39.15
CA SER A 21 -14.54 2.42 -38.22
C SER A 21 -14.59 1.16 -37.35
N PHE A 22 -14.44 -0.02 -37.95
CA PHE A 22 -14.39 -1.28 -37.22
C PHE A 22 -13.22 -1.34 -36.22
N SER A 23 -12.02 -0.95 -36.64
CA SER A 23 -10.82 -0.90 -35.78
C SER A 23 -10.96 0.08 -34.61
N LYS A 24 -11.50 1.28 -34.86
CA LYS A 24 -11.81 2.27 -33.80
C LYS A 24 -12.85 1.73 -32.83
N ASN A 25 -13.91 1.08 -33.32
CA ASN A 25 -14.92 0.45 -32.49
C ASN A 25 -14.35 -0.71 -31.66
N GLN A 26 -13.45 -1.52 -32.22
CA GLN A 26 -12.73 -2.57 -31.48
C GLN A 26 -11.82 -1.98 -30.38
N LYS A 27 -11.10 -0.89 -30.66
CA LYS A 27 -10.26 -0.20 -29.67
C LYS A 27 -11.10 0.45 -28.57
N MET A 28 -12.24 1.05 -28.94
CA MET A 28 -13.17 1.66 -28.00
C MET A 28 -13.85 0.59 -27.12
N LEU A 29 -14.23 -0.56 -27.68
CA LEU A 29 -14.74 -1.71 -26.95
C LEU A 29 -13.69 -2.34 -26.03
N LYS A 30 -12.41 -2.39 -26.43
CA LYS A 30 -11.31 -2.83 -25.55
C LYS A 30 -11.12 -1.87 -24.37
N ASN A 31 -11.12 -0.57 -24.61
CA ASN A 31 -11.00 0.43 -23.54
C ASN A 31 -12.21 0.40 -22.59
N ILE A 32 -13.42 0.22 -23.13
CA ILE A 32 -14.64 0.03 -22.33
C ILE A 32 -14.56 -1.26 -21.52
N ARG A 33 -14.09 -2.38 -22.10
CA ARG A 33 -13.89 -3.63 -21.36
C ARG A 33 -12.88 -3.47 -20.24
N ILE A 34 -11.76 -2.80 -20.47
CA ILE A 34 -10.75 -2.51 -19.44
C ILE A 34 -11.36 -1.64 -18.33
N PHE A 35 -12.15 -0.63 -18.68
CA PHE A 35 -12.81 0.25 -17.72
C PHE A 35 -13.89 -0.47 -16.91
N ILE A 36 -14.68 -1.34 -17.55
CA ILE A 36 -15.67 -2.16 -16.86
C ILE A 36 -14.99 -3.18 -15.95
N LEU A 37 -13.91 -3.84 -16.40
CA LEU A 37 -13.14 -4.77 -15.58
C LEU A 37 -12.48 -4.06 -14.39
N SER A 38 -11.96 -2.85 -14.57
CA SER A 38 -11.38 -2.08 -13.45
C SER A 38 -12.45 -1.64 -12.45
N ILE A 39 -13.64 -1.22 -12.92
CA ILE A 39 -14.78 -0.92 -12.06
C ILE A 39 -15.28 -2.18 -11.33
N ILE A 40 -15.37 -3.32 -12.01
CA ILE A 40 -15.77 -4.59 -11.40
C ILE A 40 -14.75 -5.00 -10.34
N VAL A 41 -13.44 -4.89 -10.61
CA VAL A 41 -12.39 -5.14 -9.60
C VAL A 41 -12.54 -4.18 -8.42
N LEU A 42 -12.74 -2.88 -8.65
CA LEU A 42 -12.95 -1.89 -7.58
C LEU A 42 -14.24 -2.13 -6.78
N LEU A 43 -15.32 -2.61 -7.42
CA LEU A 43 -16.54 -3.02 -6.72
C LEU A 43 -16.36 -4.34 -5.99
N SER A 44 -15.62 -5.31 -6.54
CA SER A 44 -15.28 -6.57 -5.86
C SER A 44 -14.40 -6.30 -4.63
N LEU A 45 -13.50 -5.32 -4.69
CA LEU A 45 -12.70 -4.86 -3.55
C LEU A 45 -13.57 -4.19 -2.47
N LYS A 46 -14.67 -3.53 -2.85
CA LYS A 46 -15.62 -2.91 -1.90
C LYS A 46 -16.65 -3.89 -1.34
N LEU A 47 -17.11 -4.86 -2.12
CA LEU A 47 -18.21 -5.76 -1.76
C LEU A 47 -17.75 -7.04 -1.04
N ASN A 48 -16.52 -7.51 -1.29
CA ASN A 48 -15.99 -8.67 -0.56
C ASN A 48 -15.42 -8.31 0.82
N GLY A 49 -15.51 -7.04 1.21
CA GLY A 49 -14.60 -6.48 2.19
C GLY A 49 -13.19 -6.58 1.63
N TYR A 50 -12.48 -5.47 1.55
CA TYR A 50 -11.04 -5.58 1.75
C TYR A 50 -10.94 -6.08 3.18
N GLY A 51 -10.95 -7.41 3.34
CA GLY A 51 -10.61 -8.05 4.59
C GLY A 51 -9.26 -7.47 4.91
N ASP A 52 -9.28 -6.55 5.88
CA ASP A 52 -8.12 -6.14 6.61
C ASP A 52 -7.27 -7.39 6.73
N TYR A 53 -6.06 -7.41 6.19
CA TYR A 53 -5.12 -8.48 6.46
C TYR A 53 -4.68 -8.32 7.93
N SER A 54 -5.66 -8.39 8.83
CA SER A 54 -5.57 -8.50 10.26
C SER A 54 -5.26 -9.97 10.49
N TYR A 55 -3.99 -10.30 10.27
CA TYR A 55 -3.32 -11.15 11.24
C TYR A 55 -3.58 -10.45 12.58
N GLY A 56 -4.41 -11.06 13.44
CA GLY A 56 -5.06 -10.38 14.55
C GLY A 56 -4.23 -9.27 15.20
N GLY A 57 -4.65 -8.02 14.99
CA GLY A 57 -4.07 -6.83 15.62
C GLY A 57 -3.09 -6.06 14.74
N ALA A 58 -3.50 -4.85 14.37
CA ALA A 58 -2.73 -3.80 13.71
C ALA A 58 -2.46 -3.98 12.20
N VAL A 59 -3.15 -3.16 11.40
CA VAL A 59 -2.97 -3.03 9.95
C VAL A 59 -1.66 -2.33 9.61
N MET A 60 -0.95 -2.82 8.59
CA MET A 60 0.20 -2.13 7.98
C MET A 60 -0.25 -0.75 7.50
N ALA A 61 0.27 0.33 8.08
CA ALA A 61 -0.13 1.68 7.73
C ALA A 61 0.89 2.35 6.81
N SER A 62 0.40 3.09 5.80
CA SER A 62 1.22 4.05 5.07
C SER A 62 1.16 5.41 5.76
N LYS A 63 2.30 5.99 6.10
CA LYS A 63 2.44 7.36 6.60
C LYS A 63 3.09 8.25 5.54
N LEU A 64 2.67 9.51 5.50
CA LEU A 64 3.14 10.47 4.51
C LEU A 64 4.00 11.56 5.17
N ILE A 65 5.12 11.90 4.55
CA ILE A 65 5.95 13.04 4.92
C ILE A 65 6.11 13.93 3.69
N ARG A 66 5.68 15.18 3.81
CA ARG A 66 5.83 16.17 2.74
C ARG A 66 7.20 16.82 2.82
N MET A 67 7.90 16.92 1.70
CA MET A 67 9.12 17.71 1.55
C MET A 67 8.78 18.99 0.80
N THR A 68 9.04 20.13 1.44
CA THR A 68 8.81 21.44 0.85
C THR A 68 9.69 22.47 1.53
N GLU A 69 10.15 23.44 0.75
CA GLU A 69 11.18 24.40 1.11
C GLU A 69 12.39 23.66 1.69
N TRP A 70 12.80 23.93 2.92
CA TRP A 70 13.91 23.23 3.57
C TRP A 70 13.43 22.34 4.71
N ASN A 71 12.21 21.78 4.61
CA ASN A 71 11.53 21.10 5.71
C ASN A 71 10.97 19.73 5.34
N PHE A 72 11.05 18.81 6.31
CA PHE A 72 10.20 17.61 6.38
C PHE A 72 8.96 17.93 7.21
N ILE A 73 7.77 17.70 6.66
CA ILE A 73 6.50 18.03 7.30
C ILE A 73 5.62 16.79 7.41
N ASN A 74 5.37 16.35 8.64
CA ASN A 74 4.30 15.44 9.01
C ASN A 74 3.38 16.15 10.01
N GLY A 75 2.28 16.73 9.52
CA GLY A 75 1.48 17.65 10.32
C GLY A 75 2.25 18.93 10.66
N GLN A 76 2.62 19.11 11.93
CA GLN A 76 3.40 20.26 12.42
C GLN A 76 4.85 19.91 12.79
N GLN A 77 5.28 18.65 12.70
CA GLN A 77 6.61 18.23 13.14
C GLN A 77 7.34 17.39 12.09
N PRO A 78 8.69 17.41 12.09
CA PRO A 78 9.52 16.55 11.24
C PRO A 78 9.73 15.14 11.84
N THR A 79 9.14 14.89 13.01
CA THR A 79 9.20 13.61 13.73
C THR A 79 7.93 12.81 13.49
N LEU A 80 8.07 11.50 13.31
CA LEU A 80 6.96 10.58 13.12
C LEU A 80 7.17 9.32 13.96
N ASN A 81 6.15 8.93 14.72
CA ASN A 81 6.08 7.65 15.42
C ASN A 81 5.26 6.67 14.58
N ILE A 82 5.80 5.48 14.35
CA ILE A 82 5.17 4.39 13.59
C ILE A 82 5.35 3.06 14.30
N ASP A 83 4.56 2.09 13.88
CA ASP A 83 4.73 0.70 14.31
C ASP A 83 5.65 -0.03 13.35
N GLN A 84 6.30 -1.09 13.83
CA GLN A 84 7.07 -2.00 13.02
C GLN A 84 6.22 -2.50 11.85
N ASP A 85 6.88 -2.61 10.71
CA ASP A 85 6.34 -2.97 9.42
C ASP A 85 5.48 -1.87 8.75
N ASP A 86 5.36 -0.68 9.35
CA ASP A 86 4.76 0.46 8.64
C ASP A 86 5.64 0.94 7.46
N ILE A 87 4.95 1.56 6.49
CA ILE A 87 5.56 2.15 5.30
C ILE A 87 5.53 3.67 5.45
N VAL A 88 6.66 4.34 5.21
CA VAL A 88 6.72 5.81 5.12
C VAL A 88 7.00 6.21 3.68
N ILE A 89 6.22 7.17 3.20
CA ILE A 89 6.34 7.77 1.87
C ILE A 89 6.69 9.24 2.04
N TRP A 90 7.86 9.63 1.58
CA TRP A 90 8.25 11.03 1.43
C TRP A 90 7.90 11.49 0.02
N PHE A 91 7.34 12.69 -0.12
CA PHE A 91 7.00 13.24 -1.43
C PHE A 91 7.31 14.73 -1.50
N THR A 92 7.86 15.18 -2.63
CA THR A 92 8.19 16.58 -2.88
C THR A 92 6.95 17.37 -3.31
N THR A 93 6.77 18.60 -2.84
CA THR A 93 5.70 19.50 -3.34
C THR A 93 6.22 20.82 -3.89
N ASP A 94 7.53 21.00 -3.95
CA ASP A 94 8.20 22.15 -4.50
C ASP A 94 9.26 21.73 -5.52
N ASN A 95 9.87 22.71 -6.19
CA ASN A 95 10.84 22.52 -7.26
C ASN A 95 12.30 22.46 -6.77
N LEU A 96 12.52 22.28 -5.46
CA LEU A 96 13.86 22.11 -4.91
C LEU A 96 14.26 20.64 -4.99
N ASN A 97 15.56 20.39 -5.15
CA ASN A 97 16.10 19.04 -5.08
C ASN A 97 16.14 18.60 -3.61
N HIS A 98 15.53 17.45 -3.32
CA HIS A 98 15.48 16.86 -2.00
C HIS A 98 16.11 15.48 -1.99
N THR A 99 16.58 15.07 -0.82
CA THR A 99 16.91 13.66 -0.56
C THR A 99 16.34 13.25 0.80
N VAL A 100 16.17 11.95 0.98
CA VAL A 100 15.84 11.31 2.25
C VAL A 100 16.97 10.34 2.55
N THR A 101 17.83 10.73 3.48
CA THR A 101 19.11 10.07 3.70
C THR A 101 19.24 9.73 5.18
N HIS A 102 19.30 8.44 5.54
CA HIS A 102 19.45 7.99 6.93
C HIS A 102 20.76 8.51 7.52
N ASP A 103 20.71 9.25 8.63
CA ASP A 103 21.89 9.74 9.36
C ASP A 103 22.59 8.61 10.13
N ALA A 104 23.26 7.74 9.39
CA ALA A 104 24.11 6.67 9.89
C ALA A 104 25.39 6.57 9.05
N PRO A 105 26.47 5.97 9.59
CA PRO A 105 27.64 5.60 8.80
C PRO A 105 27.23 4.77 7.57
N VAL A 106 27.96 4.89 6.47
CA VAL A 106 27.59 4.29 5.17
C VAL A 106 27.31 2.78 5.26
N TYR A 107 28.04 2.04 6.10
CA TYR A 107 27.86 0.60 6.28
C TYR A 107 26.61 0.21 7.08
N ALA A 108 25.97 1.16 7.77
CA ALA A 108 24.77 0.97 8.58
C ALA A 108 23.57 1.77 8.04
N ARG A 109 23.71 2.34 6.84
CA ARG A 109 22.69 3.17 6.20
C ARG A 109 21.59 2.29 5.63
N GLU A 110 20.43 2.34 6.26
CA GLU A 110 19.26 1.56 5.81
C GLU A 110 18.56 2.14 4.58
N PHE A 111 18.61 3.47 4.39
CA PHE A 111 17.98 4.11 3.23
C PHE A 111 18.69 5.37 2.77
N ASP A 112 18.58 5.60 1.46
CA ASP A 112 19.06 6.78 0.74
C ASP A 112 18.25 6.91 -0.55
N SER A 113 17.47 7.98 -0.69
CA SER A 113 16.55 8.13 -1.84
C SER A 113 17.23 8.52 -3.14
N GLU A 114 18.49 8.93 -3.10
CA GLU A 114 19.10 9.76 -4.14
C GLU A 114 18.32 11.08 -4.34
N ASP A 115 18.59 11.80 -5.43
CA ASP A 115 17.93 13.07 -5.74
C ASP A 115 16.47 12.84 -6.13
N LEU A 116 15.57 13.49 -5.39
CA LEU A 116 14.14 13.60 -5.68
C LEU A 116 13.89 15.03 -6.15
N ASN A 117 13.40 15.21 -7.37
CA ASN A 117 12.99 16.51 -7.87
C ASN A 117 11.51 16.49 -8.22
N SER A 118 10.78 17.58 -7.99
CA SER A 118 9.58 17.76 -8.79
C SER A 118 10.04 18.38 -10.11
N ASP A 119 9.92 17.63 -11.21
CA ASP A 119 10.23 18.20 -12.52
C ASP A 119 9.26 19.37 -12.78
N PRO A 120 9.74 20.62 -12.92
CA PRO A 120 8.88 21.77 -13.16
C PRO A 120 8.09 21.64 -14.47
N LEU A 121 8.59 20.86 -15.44
CA LEU A 121 7.94 20.61 -16.73
C LEU A 121 6.83 19.56 -16.64
N TYR A 122 6.92 18.61 -15.70
CA TYR A 122 5.95 17.52 -15.58
C TYR A 122 5.07 17.60 -14.32
N GLN A 123 5.31 18.55 -13.40
CA GLN A 123 4.51 18.79 -12.18
C GLN A 123 4.19 17.51 -11.41
N LYS A 124 5.04 16.48 -11.53
CA LYS A 124 4.84 15.20 -10.87
C LYS A 124 5.67 15.22 -9.59
N PRO A 125 5.07 15.05 -8.41
CA PRO A 125 5.83 14.90 -7.19
C PRO A 125 6.62 13.60 -7.28
N ASP A 126 7.94 13.71 -7.14
CA ASP A 126 8.76 12.54 -6.86
C ASP A 126 8.51 12.08 -5.43
N ASN A 127 8.59 10.76 -5.24
CA ASN A 127 8.41 10.15 -3.96
C ASN A 127 9.47 9.10 -3.70
N PHE A 128 9.76 8.92 -2.42
CA PHE A 128 10.59 7.86 -1.89
C PHE A 128 9.80 7.07 -0.86
N THR A 129 9.88 5.75 -0.93
CA THR A 129 9.13 4.86 -0.03
C THR A 129 10.12 3.96 0.71
N HIS A 130 9.95 3.85 2.03
CA HIS A 130 10.72 2.91 2.85
C HIS A 130 9.82 2.12 3.78
N HIS A 131 10.13 0.83 3.94
CA HIS A 131 9.43 -0.09 4.82
C HIS A 131 10.28 -0.34 6.08
N PHE A 132 9.77 0.05 7.24
CA PHE A 132 10.49 -0.03 8.50
C PHE A 132 10.19 -1.34 9.23
N ASN A 133 10.99 -2.37 8.95
CA ASN A 133 10.81 -3.70 9.52
C ASN A 133 11.58 -3.92 10.84
N THR A 134 12.35 -2.94 11.30
CA THR A 134 13.18 -3.03 12.50
C THR A 134 12.83 -1.89 13.45
N ASN A 135 12.63 -2.22 14.72
CA ASN A 135 12.35 -1.22 15.74
C ASN A 135 13.59 -0.37 16.03
N GLY A 136 13.40 0.92 16.28
CA GLY A 136 14.52 1.82 16.51
C GLY A 136 14.23 3.28 16.20
N THR A 137 15.29 4.08 16.25
CA THR A 137 15.25 5.51 15.95
C THR A 137 16.07 5.80 14.71
N TYR A 138 15.42 6.33 13.68
CA TYR A 138 16.00 6.64 12.40
C TYR A 138 16.03 8.15 12.20
N ARG A 139 17.17 8.77 12.48
CA ARG A 139 17.39 10.16 12.09
C ARG A 139 17.68 10.22 10.60
N TYR A 140 17.19 11.23 9.92
CA TYR A 140 17.44 11.41 8.49
C TYR A 140 17.53 12.88 8.14
N TYR A 141 18.16 13.16 7.01
CA TYR A 141 18.40 14.52 6.52
C TYR A 141 18.33 14.59 5.01
N CYS A 142 18.24 15.81 4.48
CA CYS A 142 18.43 16.08 3.05
C CYS A 142 19.89 16.48 2.79
N LYS A 143 20.55 15.82 1.82
CA LYS A 143 21.95 16.06 1.45
C LYS A 143 22.20 17.46 0.89
N HIS A 144 21.19 18.06 0.25
CA HIS A 144 21.27 19.43 -0.29
C HIS A 144 21.17 20.49 0.80
N TYR A 145 20.48 20.19 1.92
CA TYR A 145 20.22 21.12 3.03
C TYR A 145 20.52 20.50 4.41
N PRO A 146 21.75 19.98 4.64
CA PRO A 146 22.05 19.10 5.78
C PRO A 146 21.98 19.79 7.15
N SER A 147 22.06 21.13 7.20
CA SER A 147 22.02 21.89 8.45
C SER A 147 20.61 22.32 8.88
N GLN A 148 19.61 22.21 8.00
CA GLN A 148 18.28 22.79 8.21
C GLN A 148 17.16 21.77 8.03
N MET A 149 17.36 20.78 7.15
CA MET A 149 16.34 19.80 6.80
C MET A 149 16.68 18.44 7.40
N PHE A 150 16.15 18.19 8.60
CA PHE A 150 16.32 16.96 9.36
C PHE A 150 14.98 16.47 9.91
N GLY A 151 14.86 15.16 10.09
CA GLY A 151 13.70 14.51 10.66
C GLY A 151 14.06 13.24 11.40
N MET A 152 13.05 12.63 12.01
CA MET A 152 13.25 11.43 12.82
C MET A 152 12.04 10.50 12.76
N ILE A 153 12.28 9.22 12.53
CA ILE A 153 11.27 8.17 12.64
C ILE A 153 11.56 7.35 13.90
N TYR A 154 10.54 7.20 14.75
CA TYR A 154 10.55 6.27 15.87
C TYR A 154 9.70 5.06 15.52
N VAL A 155 10.31 3.88 15.47
CA VAL A 155 9.65 2.62 15.15
C VAL A 155 9.50 1.79 16.43
N SER A 156 8.27 1.61 16.87
CA SER A 156 7.92 0.77 18.02
C SER A 156 7.54 -0.64 17.56
N TYR A 157 7.57 -1.62 18.47
CA TYR A 157 6.96 -2.91 18.17
C TYR A 157 5.47 -2.73 17.91
N ARG A 158 4.96 -3.45 16.90
CA ARG A 158 3.53 -3.52 16.66
C ARG A 158 2.87 -4.27 17.81
N GLU A 159 2.04 -3.58 18.59
CA GLU A 159 1.23 -4.23 19.61
C GLU A 159 0.12 -5.05 18.92
N LEU A 160 0.35 -6.36 18.80
CA LEU A 160 -0.71 -7.30 18.46
C LEU A 160 -1.67 -7.29 19.66
N GLY A 161 -2.88 -6.76 19.45
CA GLY A 161 -3.87 -6.59 20.52
C GLY A 161 -3.99 -7.85 21.36
N VAL A 162 -3.43 -7.83 22.57
CA VAL A 162 -3.65 -8.89 23.55
C VAL A 162 -5.12 -8.75 23.96
N PRO A 163 -5.94 -9.81 23.88
CA PRO A 163 -7.30 -9.76 24.40
C PRO A 163 -7.24 -9.35 25.87
N ASP A 164 -7.97 -8.29 26.23
CA ASP A 164 -8.08 -7.82 27.60
C ASP A 164 -8.55 -8.99 28.50
N PRO A 165 -7.74 -9.45 29.47
CA PRO A 165 -8.16 -10.49 30.42
C PRO A 165 -9.32 -10.06 31.32
N ASN A 166 -9.66 -8.76 31.35
CA ASN A 166 -10.66 -8.15 32.23
C ASN A 166 -11.94 -7.70 31.52
N LEU A 167 -12.23 -8.18 30.31
CA LEU A 167 -13.60 -8.17 29.78
C LEU A 167 -14.45 -9.19 30.58
N HIS A 168 -14.74 -8.85 31.83
CA HIS A 168 -15.75 -9.51 32.63
C HIS A 168 -17.08 -9.37 31.88
N ALA A 169 -17.59 -10.49 31.37
CA ALA A 169 -18.93 -10.59 30.84
C ALA A 169 -19.90 -10.02 31.88
N ASN A 170 -20.65 -9.00 31.47
CA ASN A 170 -21.70 -8.40 32.27
C ASN A 170 -22.87 -9.39 32.33
N GLU A 171 -22.81 -10.36 33.24
CA GLU A 171 -23.96 -11.18 33.63
C GLU A 171 -24.63 -10.56 34.86
N THR A 172 -25.78 -9.93 34.57
CA THR A 172 -27.00 -9.79 35.37
C THR A 172 -26.88 -9.96 36.89
N GLU A 173 -27.15 -8.86 37.60
CA GLU A 173 -27.39 -8.83 39.05
C GLU A 173 -28.45 -9.87 39.52
N ALA A 174 -28.08 -10.66 40.53
CA ALA A 174 -28.96 -11.07 41.64
C ALA A 174 -28.11 -11.34 42.91
N PRO A 175 -28.59 -11.03 44.13
CA PRO A 175 -27.71 -10.76 45.28
C PRO A 175 -27.55 -11.95 46.23
N SER A 176 -26.36 -12.14 46.82
CA SER A 176 -26.12 -12.21 48.28
C SER A 176 -24.78 -12.85 48.70
N ASN A 177 -24.16 -12.19 49.69
CA ASN A 177 -23.38 -12.69 50.84
C ASN A 177 -21.98 -13.37 50.73
N GLN A 178 -21.03 -12.68 51.39
CA GLN A 178 -20.05 -13.14 52.39
C GLN A 178 -18.93 -14.17 52.07
N SER A 179 -17.70 -13.70 52.34
CA SER A 179 -16.66 -14.32 53.19
C SER A 179 -15.60 -15.27 52.59
N SER A 180 -14.35 -14.83 52.74
CA SER A 180 -13.12 -15.53 53.20
C SER A 180 -12.55 -16.77 52.49
N ASP A 181 -11.22 -16.68 52.30
CA ASP A 181 -10.17 -17.68 52.58
C ASP A 181 -9.42 -18.26 51.36
N GLY A 182 -8.10 -18.38 51.53
CA GLY A 182 -7.10 -18.58 50.47
C GLY A 182 -6.80 -20.03 50.11
N GLY A 183 -5.78 -20.22 49.26
CA GLY A 183 -5.22 -21.55 48.99
C GLY A 183 -4.67 -21.78 47.58
N VAL A 184 -3.37 -21.51 47.45
CA VAL A 184 -2.32 -22.09 46.58
C VAL A 184 -2.65 -23.32 45.69
N GLY A 185 -2.24 -23.26 44.41
CA GLY A 185 -1.40 -24.30 43.77
C GLY A 185 -1.91 -25.01 42.51
N GLY A 186 -1.10 -25.01 41.44
CA GLY A 186 -0.92 -26.20 40.57
C GLY A 186 -1.18 -26.11 39.06
N ALA A 187 -0.08 -26.03 38.30
CA ALA A 187 0.22 -26.70 37.01
C ALA A 187 -0.67 -26.49 35.75
N ASN A 188 -0.17 -25.63 34.85
CA ASN A 188 -0.35 -25.70 33.39
C ASN A 188 0.59 -26.74 32.76
N THR A 189 0.44 -27.29 31.56
CA THR A 189 -0.67 -27.63 30.64
C THR A 189 0.03 -28.47 29.55
N SER A 190 -0.56 -29.59 29.16
CA SER A 190 -0.20 -30.35 27.96
C SER A 190 -0.76 -29.72 26.69
N ASP A 191 0.04 -29.79 25.62
CA ASP A 191 -0.27 -29.97 24.20
C ASP A 191 -1.58 -29.42 23.62
N HIS A 192 -1.46 -28.58 22.57
CA HIS A 192 -2.23 -28.84 21.35
C HIS A 192 -1.59 -28.22 20.10
N SER A 193 -1.22 -29.12 19.18
CA SER A 193 -0.95 -28.85 17.77
C SER A 193 -2.18 -28.30 17.05
N SER A 194 -2.03 -27.21 16.30
CA SER A 194 -3.01 -26.77 15.31
C SER A 194 -2.35 -26.50 13.95
N SER A 195 -2.49 -27.48 13.06
CA SER A 195 -2.34 -27.32 11.63
C SER A 195 -3.41 -26.37 11.09
N SER A 196 -3.04 -25.37 10.29
CA SER A 196 -4.04 -24.63 9.49
C SER A 196 -3.49 -24.06 8.17
N SER A 197 -4.08 -24.59 7.10
CA SER A 197 -4.48 -23.92 5.85
C SER A 197 -3.41 -23.22 4.97
N THR A 198 -2.63 -24.02 4.24
CA THR A 198 -1.90 -23.60 3.03
C THR A 198 -2.74 -23.64 1.74
N ILE A 199 -4.04 -23.94 1.84
CA ILE A 199 -4.87 -24.31 0.69
C ILE A 199 -5.39 -23.09 -0.12
N SER A 200 -5.43 -21.89 0.47
CA SER A 200 -6.12 -20.74 -0.15
C SER A 200 -5.23 -19.86 -1.07
N ILE A 201 -3.91 -19.83 -0.87
CA ILE A 201 -3.01 -18.96 -1.65
C ILE A 201 -2.75 -19.51 -3.06
N SER A 202 -2.77 -20.84 -3.20
CA SER A 202 -2.47 -21.51 -4.47
C SER A 202 -3.55 -21.25 -5.55
N ILE A 203 -4.81 -21.07 -5.15
CA ILE A 203 -5.93 -20.84 -6.08
C ILE A 203 -5.91 -19.39 -6.60
N ALA A 204 -5.57 -18.42 -5.75
CA ALA A 204 -5.52 -17.00 -6.12
C ALA A 204 -4.35 -16.69 -7.08
N LEU A 205 -3.17 -17.27 -6.85
CA LEU A 205 -2.04 -17.16 -7.79
C LEU A 205 -2.36 -17.87 -9.11
N SER A 206 -3.01 -19.04 -9.08
CA SER A 206 -3.36 -19.79 -10.29
C SER A 206 -4.34 -19.04 -11.19
N LEU A 207 -5.32 -18.33 -10.62
CA LEU A 207 -6.26 -17.49 -11.39
C LEU A 207 -5.58 -16.24 -11.97
N PHE A 208 -4.60 -15.66 -11.27
CA PHE A 208 -3.81 -14.53 -11.77
C PHE A 208 -2.92 -14.94 -12.96
N PHE A 209 -2.28 -16.12 -12.91
CA PHE A 209 -1.49 -16.64 -14.03
C PHE A 209 -2.35 -17.08 -15.23
N LEU A 210 -3.56 -17.61 -15.01
CA LEU A 210 -4.51 -17.90 -16.09
C LEU A 210 -4.96 -16.62 -16.83
N ILE A 211 -5.14 -15.52 -16.11
CA ILE A 211 -5.51 -14.22 -16.70
C ILE A 211 -4.36 -13.62 -17.52
N ILE A 212 -3.10 -13.75 -17.07
CA ILE A 212 -1.94 -13.26 -17.84
C ILE A 212 -1.68 -14.14 -19.08
N SER A 213 -1.88 -15.46 -18.97
CA SER A 213 -1.64 -16.41 -20.08
C SER A 213 -2.61 -16.28 -21.26
N THR A 214 -3.77 -15.64 -21.07
CA THR A 214 -4.77 -15.41 -22.13
C THR A 214 -4.63 -14.04 -22.81
N ILE A 215 -3.60 -13.26 -22.44
CA ILE A 215 -3.30 -11.92 -22.98
C ILE A 215 -2.12 -11.94 -23.99
N SER A 216 -1.47 -13.10 -24.23
CA SER A 216 -0.61 -13.29 -25.41
C SER A 216 -1.39 -13.79 -26.61
#